data_AF-A0A8C9QMD0-F1
#
_entry.id   AF-A0A8C9QMD0-F1
#
_cell.length_a   1.000
_cell.length_b   1.000
_cell.length_c   1.000
_cell.angle_alpha   90.00
_cell.angle_beta   90.00
_cell.angle_gamma   90.00
#
_symmetry.space_group_name_H-M   'P 1'
#
loop_
_entity.id
_entity.type
_entity.pdbx_description
1 polymer ?
#
loop_
_entity_poly.entity_id
_entity_poly.type
_entity_poly.pdbx_seq_one_letter_code
_entity_poly.pdbx_strand_id
1 'polypeptide(L)'
;ITLGALVALLLCGQLFAADLGNDVTDLTDDSCPKPPEIANGHVNHMVRYQCNTYYRLRTEGDGVYTLNSEKQWINKDIGEKLPECEAGVCWG
;
A
#
# COMPACT_ATOMS: atom_id res chain seq x y z
N ILE A 1 -39.67 7.58 -8.50
CA ILE A 1 -38.41 7.89 -7.81
C ILE A 1 -38.76 8.90 -6.72
N THR A 2 -38.69 8.51 -5.45
CA THR A 2 -39.06 9.37 -4.31
C THR A 2 -37.85 10.19 -3.87
N LEU A 3 -38.09 11.37 -3.29
CA LEU A 3 -37.03 12.31 -2.87
C LEU A 3 -35.97 11.65 -1.96
N GLY A 4 -36.39 10.69 -1.13
CA GLY A 4 -35.49 9.92 -0.26
C GLY A 4 -34.47 9.03 -1.01
N ALA A 5 -34.83 8.52 -2.20
CA ALA A 5 -33.91 7.72 -3.01
C ALA A 5 -32.81 8.58 -3.66
N LEU A 6 -33.14 9.84 -4.00
CA LEU A 6 -32.17 10.80 -4.54
C LEU A 6 -31.16 11.24 -3.46
N VAL A 7 -31.59 11.41 -2.22
CA VAL A 7 -30.71 11.75 -1.08
C VAL A 7 -29.72 10.62 -0.79
N ALA A 8 -30.15 9.36 -0.83
CA ALA A 8 -29.25 8.22 -0.62
C ALA A 8 -28.19 8.08 -1.73
N LEU A 9 -28.57 8.35 -2.99
CA LEU A 9 -27.64 8.35 -4.12
C LEU A 9 -26.64 9.52 -4.06
N LEU A 10 -27.09 10.71 -3.63
CA LEU A 10 -26.23 11.88 -3.41
C LEU A 10 -25.19 11.63 -2.32
N LEU A 11 -25.56 10.97 -1.22
CA LEU A 11 -24.67 10.67 -0.10
C LEU A 11 -23.63 9.57 -0.42
N CYS A 12 -23.94 8.62 -1.31
CA CYS A 12 -22.98 7.60 -1.74
C CYS A 12 -21.94 8.12 -2.75
N GLY A 13 -22.21 9.23 -3.44
CA GLY A 13 -21.38 9.73 -4.55
C GLY A 13 -20.25 10.68 -4.15
N GLN A 14 -20.15 11.10 -2.88
CA GLN A 14 -19.24 12.19 -2.48
C GLN A 14 -17.99 11.76 -1.70
N LEU A 15 -17.72 10.46 -1.55
CA LEU A 15 -16.57 9.98 -0.75
C LEU A 15 -15.33 9.54 -1.55
N PHE A 16 -15.16 10.03 -2.78
CA PHE A 16 -13.93 9.81 -3.55
C PHE A 16 -13.34 11.13 -4.03
N ALA A 17 -12.91 11.97 -3.08
CA ALA A 17 -11.74 12.77 -3.34
C ALA A 17 -10.55 11.82 -3.15
N ALA A 18 -10.12 11.19 -4.25
CA ALA A 18 -8.80 10.60 -4.31
C ALA A 18 -7.81 11.75 -4.15
N ASP A 19 -7.37 11.98 -2.92
CA ASP A 19 -6.14 12.71 -2.66
C ASP A 19 -5.04 11.86 -3.29
N LEU A 20 -4.74 12.12 -4.57
CA LEU A 20 -3.49 11.72 -5.19
C LEU A 20 -2.41 12.59 -4.56
N GLY A 21 -2.16 12.34 -3.28
CA GLY A 21 -1.00 12.84 -2.57
C GLY A 21 0.22 12.26 -3.25
N ASN A 22 0.72 12.98 -4.26
CA ASN A 22 2.13 12.94 -4.62
C ASN A 22 2.90 13.64 -3.50
N ASP A 23 2.88 13.03 -2.32
CA ASP A 23 3.80 13.37 -1.24
C ASP A 23 5.03 12.50 -1.45
N VAL A 24 5.93 12.97 -2.31
CA VAL A 24 7.37 12.72 -2.10
C VAL A 24 7.72 13.49 -0.83
N THR A 25 7.27 12.95 0.29
CA THR A 25 7.76 13.34 1.58
C THR A 25 9.10 12.67 1.70
N ASP A 26 10.14 13.47 1.48
CA ASP A 26 11.48 13.26 2.02
C ASP A 26 11.35 13.31 3.56
N LEU A 27 10.68 12.29 4.11
CA LEU A 27 10.65 12.04 5.54
C LEU A 27 12.06 11.59 5.87
N THR A 28 12.74 12.38 6.69
CA THR A 28 13.97 12.02 7.39
C THR A 28 14.06 10.51 7.58
N ASP A 29 15.00 9.91 6.84
CA ASP A 29 15.29 8.49 6.62
C ASP A 29 15.73 7.77 7.91
N ASP A 30 14.91 7.82 8.96
CA ASP A 30 15.25 7.33 10.30
C ASP A 30 14.54 6.00 10.67
N SER A 31 13.68 5.45 9.80
CA SER A 31 12.89 4.25 10.15
C SER A 31 13.62 2.92 9.94
N CYS A 32 14.66 2.88 9.10
CA CYS A 32 15.35 1.63 8.76
C CYS A 32 16.85 1.77 9.01
N PRO A 33 17.39 1.26 10.14
CA PRO A 33 18.82 1.29 10.38
C PRO A 33 19.55 0.54 9.26
N LYS A 34 20.60 1.16 8.70
CA LYS A 34 21.42 0.55 7.66
C LYS A 34 21.99 -0.79 8.14
N PRO A 35 21.78 -1.90 7.41
CA PRO A 35 22.33 -3.18 7.79
C PRO A 35 23.87 -3.17 7.74
N PRO A 36 24.55 -3.95 8.60
CA PRO A 36 26.00 -4.03 8.61
C PRO A 36 26.52 -4.60 7.29
N GLU A 37 27.63 -4.05 6.80
CA GLU A 37 28.30 -4.54 5.61
C GLU A 37 29.14 -5.79 5.93
N ILE A 38 29.22 -6.71 4.96
CA ILE A 38 30.01 -7.94 5.07
C ILE A 38 31.02 -8.03 3.92
N ALA A 39 32.21 -8.58 4.19
CA ALA A 39 33.24 -8.73 3.18
C ALA A 39 32.76 -9.67 2.05
N ASN A 40 32.89 -9.22 0.79
CA ASN A 40 32.47 -9.93 -0.41
C ASN A 40 30.97 -10.29 -0.47
N GLY A 41 30.11 -9.57 0.25
CA GLY A 41 28.65 -9.75 0.20
C GLY A 41 27.92 -8.55 -0.35
N HIS A 42 26.62 -8.72 -0.58
CA HIS A 42 25.68 -7.66 -0.97
C HIS A 42 24.41 -7.77 -0.14
N VAL A 43 23.63 -6.69 -0.10
CA VAL A 43 22.35 -6.62 0.60
C VAL A 43 21.22 -6.51 -0.42
N ASN A 44 20.20 -7.34 -0.27
CA ASN A 44 18.93 -7.21 -0.99
C ASN A 44 17.88 -6.63 -0.04
N HIS A 45 17.30 -5.50 -0.40
CA HIS A 45 16.27 -4.85 0.40
C HIS A 45 14.90 -5.42 0.04
N MET A 46 14.13 -5.78 1.07
CA MET A 46 12.81 -6.35 0.93
C MET A 46 11.87 -5.71 1.95
N VAL A 47 10.66 -5.40 1.53
CA VAL A 47 9.57 -4.95 2.41
C VAL A 47 8.37 -5.87 2.27
N ARG A 48 7.60 -6.00 3.34
CA ARG A 48 6.32 -6.71 3.34
C ARG A 48 5.23 -5.74 3.75
N TYR A 49 4.28 -5.50 2.85
CA TYR A 49 3.10 -4.74 3.20
C TYR A 49 2.24 -5.52 4.19
N GLN A 50 1.77 -4.81 5.20
CA GLN A 50 0.80 -5.29 6.17
C GLN A 50 -0.23 -4.18 6.36
N CYS A 51 -1.47 -4.57 6.61
CA CYS A 51 -2.52 -3.62 6.94
C CYS A 51 -2.65 -3.48 8.45
N ASN A 52 -3.15 -2.34 8.88
CA ASN A 52 -3.50 -2.08 10.28
C ASN A 52 -4.62 -3.02 10.75
N THR A 53 -4.82 -3.06 12.06
CA THR A 53 -5.93 -3.80 12.68
C THR A 53 -7.26 -3.47 12.00
N TYR A 54 -8.09 -4.48 11.79
CA TYR A 54 -9.39 -4.41 11.10
C TYR A 54 -9.33 -4.18 9.59
N TYR A 55 -8.15 -4.21 8.97
CA TYR A 55 -8.00 -4.18 7.52
C TYR A 55 -7.37 -5.46 7.00
N ARG A 56 -7.78 -5.88 5.80
CA ARG A 56 -7.21 -7.02 5.10
C ARG A 56 -6.38 -6.51 3.92
N LEU A 57 -5.19 -7.08 3.75
CA LEU A 57 -4.36 -6.82 2.57
C LEU A 57 -4.99 -7.50 1.36
N ARG A 58 -5.36 -6.70 0.36
CA ARG A 58 -5.87 -7.13 -0.94
C ARG A 58 -4.77 -6.97 -1.99
N THR A 59 -4.34 -8.10 -2.53
CA THR A 59 -3.34 -8.17 -3.60
C THR A 59 -3.42 -9.52 -4.30
N GLU A 60 -3.04 -9.56 -5.57
CA GLU A 60 -2.87 -10.81 -6.33
C GLU A 60 -1.50 -11.45 -6.10
N GLY A 61 -0.53 -10.71 -5.54
CA GLY A 61 0.81 -11.20 -5.17
C GLY A 61 0.94 -11.55 -3.69
N ASP A 62 2.17 -11.87 -3.26
CA ASP A 62 2.49 -12.26 -1.88
C ASP A 62 2.68 -11.08 -0.88
N GLY A 63 2.48 -9.84 -1.36
CA GLY A 63 2.65 -8.60 -0.58
C GLY A 63 4.10 -8.25 -0.26
N VAL A 64 5.07 -8.96 -0.84
CA VAL A 64 6.51 -8.74 -0.66
C VAL A 64 7.08 -7.99 -1.86
N TYR A 65 7.86 -6.95 -1.61
CA TYR A 65 8.51 -6.18 -2.67
C TYR A 65 10.01 -6.15 -2.43
N THR A 66 10.79 -6.36 -3.50
CA THR A 66 12.25 -6.29 -3.49
C THR A 66 12.70 -5.06 -4.25
N LEU A 67 13.72 -4.36 -3.75
CA LEU A 67 14.32 -3.23 -4.46
C LEU A 67 15.22 -3.74 -5.59
N ASN A 68 14.89 -3.39 -6.84
CA ASN A 68 15.69 -3.78 -8.01
C ASN A 68 16.86 -2.80 -8.26
N SER A 69 17.69 -3.10 -9.26
CA SER A 69 18.83 -2.26 -9.67
C SER A 69 18.44 -0.90 -10.24
N GLU A 70 17.18 -0.75 -10.71
CA GLU A 70 16.60 0.49 -11.23
C GLU A 70 15.98 1.35 -10.12
N LYS A 71 16.15 0.96 -8.85
CA LYS A 71 15.60 1.62 -7.66
C LYS A 71 14.07 1.59 -7.59
N GLN A 72 13.47 0.53 -8.10
CA GLN A 72 12.02 0.29 -8.03
C GLN A 72 11.69 -0.86 -7.08
N TRP A 73 10.55 -0.75 -6.40
CA TRP A 73 10.01 -1.81 -5.56
C TRP A 73 9.14 -2.74 -6.39
N ILE A 74 9.58 -3.99 -6.54
CA ILE A 74 8.94 -4.97 -7.42
C ILE A 74 8.41 -6.14 -6.61
N ASN A 75 7.13 -6.45 -6.76
CA ASN A 75 6.58 -7.74 -6.40
C ASN A 75 6.78 -8.71 -7.58
N LYS A 76 7.22 -9.93 -7.27
CA LYS A 76 7.52 -10.96 -8.28
C LYS A 76 6.31 -11.34 -9.16
N ASP A 77 5.09 -11.20 -8.64
CA ASP A 77 3.86 -11.66 -9.29
C ASP A 77 3.15 -10.53 -10.03
N ILE A 78 3.15 -9.30 -9.46
CA ILE A 78 2.35 -8.17 -9.95
C ILE A 78 3.15 -6.92 -10.33
N GLY A 79 4.48 -7.03 -10.36
CA GLY A 79 5.36 -5.92 -10.75
C GLY A 79 5.33 -4.78 -9.73
N GLU A 80 5.23 -3.54 -10.23
CA GLU A 80 5.21 -2.32 -9.42
C GLU A 80 3.83 -2.03 -8.79
N LYS A 81 2.77 -2.75 -9.19
CA LYS A 81 1.42 -2.53 -8.65
C LYS A 81 1.43 -2.76 -7.14
N LEU A 82 1.03 -1.77 -6.36
CA LEU A 82 0.93 -1.84 -4.90
C LEU A 82 -0.32 -2.60 -4.42
N PRO A 83 -0.29 -3.18 -3.20
CA PRO A 83 -1.47 -3.78 -2.60
C PRO A 83 -2.40 -2.71 -2.02
N GLU A 84 -3.65 -3.07 -1.76
CA GLU A 84 -4.63 -2.21 -1.10
C GLU A 84 -4.99 -2.77 0.28
N CYS A 85 -5.37 -1.92 1.22
CA CYS A 85 -5.94 -2.33 2.51
C CYS A 85 -7.45 -2.13 2.50
N GLU A 86 -8.21 -3.21 2.33
CA GLU A 86 -9.67 -3.16 2.40
C GLU A 86 -10.14 -3.31 3.85
N ALA A 87 -11.19 -2.58 4.24
CA ALA A 87 -11.78 -2.76 5.56
C ALA A 87 -12.21 -4.22 5.72
N GLY A 88 -11.67 -4.88 6.75
CA GLY A 88 -12.09 -6.22 7.12
C GLY A 88 -13.57 -6.19 7.41
N VAL A 89 -14.32 -7.09 6.79
CA VAL A 89 -15.77 -7.22 6.98
C VAL A 89 -16.04 -7.21 8.48
N CYS A 90 -16.77 -6.21 8.97
CA CYS A 90 -17.27 -6.21 10.33
C CYS A 90 -17.98 -7.55 10.52
N TRP A 91 -17.51 -8.33 11.50
CA TRP A 91 -18.11 -9.63 11.82
C TRP A 91 -19.59 -9.37 12.12
N GLY A 92 -20.45 -9.94 11.29
CA GLY A 92 -21.90 -9.94 11.49
C GLY A 92 -22.32 -10.90 12.58
#